data_AF-A0A9Q0HZW7-F1
#
_entry.id   AF-A0A9Q0HZW7-F1
#
_cell.length_a   1.000
_cell.length_b   1.000
_cell.length_c   1.000
_cell.angle_alpha   90.00
_cell.angle_beta   90.00
_cell.angle_gamma   90.00
#
_symmetry.space_group_name_H-M   'P 1'
#
loop_
_entity.id
_entity.type
_entity.pdbx_description
1 polymer ?
#
loop_
_entity_poly.entity_id
_entity_poly.type
_entity_poly.pdbx_seq_one_letter_code
_entity_poly.pdbx_strand_id
1 'polypeptide(L)' 'MFQLTRKNFMVKNLKRYQKTLEREEGREEAAKCDFFPRTFELPSDYHLFVEEFKRSTGSTWIMKPVS' A
#
# COMPACT_ATOMS: atom_id res chain seq x y z
N MET A 1 4.09 -5.10 21.91
CA MET A 1 5.33 -5.33 21.15
C MET A 1 5.09 -6.29 19.96
N PHE A 2 4.15 -5.99 19.05
CA PHE A 2 3.85 -6.85 17.88
C PHE A 2 3.30 -6.09 16.65
N GLN A 3 3.27 -4.74 16.69
CA GLN A 3 2.79 -3.94 15.56
C GLN A 3 3.88 -3.67 14.50
N LEU A 4 5.17 -3.78 14.86
CA LEU A 4 6.30 -3.53 13.96
C LEU A 4 6.92 -4.80 13.35
N THR A 5 6.62 -5.99 13.88
CA THR A 5 7.35 -7.22 13.51
C THR A 5 6.65 -8.08 12.47
N ARG A 6 5.38 -7.80 12.14
CA ARG A 6 4.68 -8.39 11.00
C ARG A 6 4.48 -7.33 9.93
N LYS A 7 5.17 -7.48 8.80
CA LYS A 7 5.07 -6.64 7.59
C LYS A 7 3.63 -6.16 7.28
N ASN A 8 2.64 -7.02 7.51
CA ASN A 8 1.23 -6.74 7.22
C ASN A 8 0.66 -5.59 8.10
N PHE A 9 1.00 -5.53 9.40
CA PHE A 9 0.49 -4.47 10.27
C PHE A 9 1.14 -3.12 9.98
N MET A 10 2.44 -3.12 9.65
CA MET A 10 3.14 -1.90 9.21
C MET A 10 2.50 -1.35 7.93
N VAL A 11 2.29 -2.18 6.90
CA VAL A 11 1.67 -1.75 5.64
C VAL A 11 0.25 -1.23 5.87
N LYS A 12 -0.55 -1.87 6.73
CA LYS A 12 -1.90 -1.38 7.08
C LYS A 12 -1.88 -0.01 7.75
N ASN A 13 -1.00 0.17 8.73
CA ASN A 13 -0.89 1.45 9.45
C ASN A 13 -0.41 2.56 8.51
N LEU A 14 0.56 2.27 7.64
CA LEU A 14 1.09 3.24 6.69
C LEU A 14 0.09 3.59 5.58
N LYS A 15 -0.65 2.61 5.03
CA LYS A 15 -1.77 2.87 4.11
C LYS A 15 -2.86 3.72 4.76
N ARG A 16 -3.20 3.45 6.03
CA ARG A 16 -4.18 4.24 6.78
C ARG A 16 -3.68 5.69 6.94
N TYR A 17 -2.41 5.85 7.32
CA TYR A 17 -1.79 7.17 7.46
C TYR A 17 -1.75 7.93 6.14
N GLN A 18 -1.36 7.27 5.04
CA GLN A 18 -1.38 7.86 3.70
C GLN A 18 -2.78 8.32 3.28
N LYS A 19 -3.82 7.54 3.58
CA LYS A 19 -5.22 7.91 3.29
C LYS A 19 -5.70 9.08 4.15
N THR A 20 -5.26 9.16 5.40
CA THR A 20 -5.54 10.32 6.27
C THR A 20 -4.85 11.57 5.72
N LEU A 21 -3.56 11.48 5.37
CA LEU A 21 -2.82 12.58 4.76
C LEU A 21 -3.42 13.04 3.42
N GLU A 22 -3.85 12.13 2.55
CA GLU A 22 -4.49 12.52 1.28
C GLU A 22 -5.79 13.31 1.53
N ARG A 23 -6.51 12.99 2.60
CA ARG A 23 -7.74 13.69 2.99
C ARG A 23 -7.47 15.03 3.67
N GLU A 24 -6.45 15.14 4.51
CA GLU A 24 -6.18 16.31 5.36
C GLU A 24 -5.21 17.31 4.72
N GLU A 25 -4.19 16.82 4.03
CA GLU A 25 -3.08 17.63 3.50
C GLU A 25 -2.92 17.52 1.97
N GLY A 26 -3.74 16.66 1.34
CA GLY A 26 -3.78 16.52 -0.11
C GLY A 26 -2.80 15.49 -0.67
N ARG A 27 -2.90 15.27 -1.98
CA ARG A 27 -2.25 14.15 -2.67
C ARG A 27 -0.72 14.27 -2.75
N GLU A 28 -0.17 15.49 -2.71
CA GLU A 28 1.28 15.73 -2.70
C GLU A 28 1.92 15.31 -1.38
N GLU A 29 1.30 15.62 -0.23
CA GLU A 29 1.83 15.22 1.07
C GLU A 29 1.73 13.70 1.27
N ALA A 30 0.63 13.10 0.80
CA ALA A 30 0.47 11.65 0.78
C ALA A 30 1.50 10.93 -0.12
N ALA A 31 2.06 11.61 -1.13
CA ALA A 31 3.13 11.07 -1.96
C ALA A 31 4.47 10.98 -1.22
N LYS A 32 4.68 11.74 -0.13
CA LYS A 32 5.87 11.58 0.73
C LYS A 32 5.89 10.25 1.49
N CYS A 33 4.76 9.54 1.54
CA CYS A 33 4.69 8.16 2.05
C CYS A 33 5.25 7.11 1.08
N ASP A 34 5.89 7.48 -0.05
CA ASP A 34 6.46 6.55 -1.05
C ASP A 34 7.74 5.81 -0.59
N PHE A 35 8.06 5.85 0.70
CA PHE A 35 9.19 5.10 1.28
C PHE A 35 8.92 3.58 1.36
N PHE A 36 7.71 3.11 1.04
CA PHE A 36 7.36 1.70 0.94
C PHE A 36 6.69 1.39 -0.41
N PRO A 37 7.04 0.26 -1.05
CA PRO A 37 6.46 -0.07 -2.35
C PRO A 37 4.96 -0.30 -2.23
N ARG A 38 4.22 0.13 -3.25
CA ARG A 38 2.78 -0.09 -3.32
C ARG A 38 2.46 -1.58 -3.17
N THR A 39 1.71 -1.90 -2.13
CA THR A 39 1.42 -3.28 -1.71
C THR A 39 -0.09 -3.48 -1.69
N PHE A 40 -0.59 -4.64 -2.09
CA PHE A 40 -2.01 -5.02 -2.03
C PHE A 40 -2.17 -6.30 -1.22
N GLU A 41 -3.19 -6.38 -0.36
CA GLU A 41 -3.53 -7.63 0.33
C GLU A 41 -4.62 -8.36 -0.45
N LEU A 42 -4.31 -9.53 -0.99
CA LEU A 42 -5.30 -10.37 -1.67
C LEU A 42 -5.92 -11.36 -0.67
N PRO A 43 -7.24 -11.63 -0.73
CA PRO A 43 -8.16 -11.20 -1.80
C PRO A 43 -8.78 -9.80 -1.62
N SER A 44 -8.65 -9.17 -0.46
CA SER A 44 -9.38 -7.95 -0.09
C SER A 44 -9.17 -6.75 -1.03
N ASP A 45 -7.95 -6.55 -1.51
CA ASP A 45 -7.56 -5.43 -2.38
C ASP A 45 -7.52 -5.82 -3.88
N TYR A 46 -8.13 -6.94 -4.28
CA TYR A 46 -7.99 -7.47 -5.65
C TYR A 46 -8.39 -6.46 -6.73
N HIS A 47 -9.54 -5.80 -6.58
CA HIS A 47 -10.01 -4.84 -7.57
C HIS A 47 -9.07 -3.64 -7.74
N LEU A 48 -8.55 -3.11 -6.62
CA LEU A 48 -7.57 -2.03 -6.61
C LEU A 48 -6.26 -2.46 -7.27
N PHE A 49 -5.78 -3.69 -7.00
CA PHE A 49 -4.60 -4.23 -7.66
C PHE A 49 -4.78 -4.32 -9.18
N VAL A 50 -5.93 -4.79 -9.66
CA VAL A 50 -6.20 -4.91 -11.11
C VAL A 50 -6.19 -3.54 -11.81
N GLU A 51 -6.78 -2.52 -11.21
CA GLU A 51 -6.75 -1.15 -11.75
C GLU A 51 -5.32 -0.61 -11.86
N GLU A 52 -4.53 -0.80 -10.81
CA GLU A 52 -3.14 -0.35 -10.75
C GLU A 52 -2.25 -1.11 -11.72
N PHE A 53 -2.42 -2.44 -11.80
CA PHE A 53 -1.71 -3.32 -12.73
C PHE A 53 -1.94 -2.91 -14.18
N LYS A 54 -3.18 -2.54 -14.54
CA LYS A 54 -3.49 -2.03 -15.89
C LYS A 54 -2.89 -0.66 -16.18
N ARG A 55 -2.78 0.21 -15.17
CA ARG A 55 -2.24 1.57 -15.31
C ARG A 55 -0.70 1.60 -15.38
N SER A 56 -0.04 0.59 -14.82
CA SER A 56 1.43 0.49 -14.73
C SER A 56 1.98 -0.60 -15.66
N THR A 57 1.77 -0.41 -16.95
CA THR A 57 2.32 -1.28 -18.00
C THR A 57 3.84 -1.25 -17.97
N GLY A 58 4.46 -2.40 -17.67
CA GLY A 58 5.92 -2.56 -17.58
C GLY A 58 6.49 -2.63 -16.17
N SER A 59 5.67 -2.46 -15.12
CA SER A 59 6.12 -2.63 -13.74
C SER A 59 6.19 -4.11 -13.33
N THR A 60 7.25 -4.48 -12.59
CA THR A 60 7.42 -5.82 -12.03
C THR A 60 6.80 -5.89 -10.63
N TRP A 61 5.93 -6.86 -10.40
CA TRP A 61 5.20 -7.04 -9.14
C TRP A 61 5.73 -8.26 -8.37
N ILE A 62 5.90 -8.13 -7.05
CA ILE A 62 6.40 -9.19 -6.17
C ILE A 62 5.26 -9.67 -5.25
N MET A 63 4.79 -10.90 -5.44
CA MET A 63 3.85 -11.55 -4.52
C MET A 63 4.62 -12.25 -3.38
N LYS A 64 4.11 -12.15 -2.16
CA LYS A 64 4.63 -12.86 -0.99
C LYS A 64 3.47 -13.51 -0.22
N PRO A 65 3.63 -14.72 0.32
CA PRO A 65 2.59 -15.37 1.13
C PRO A 65 2.35 -14.58 2.44
N VAL A 66 1.12 -14.65 2.94
CA VAL A 66 0.73 -14.02 4.21
C VAL A 66 1.00 -15.03 5.34
N SER A 67 1.84 -14.66 6.32
CA SER A 67 2.13 -15.45 7.54
C SER A 67 1.47 -14.88 8.79
#